data_AF-A0A8T2CXL7-F1
#
_entry.id   AF-A0A8T2CXL7-F1
#
_cell.length_a   1.000
_cell.length_b   1.000
_cell.length_c   1.000
_cell.angle_alpha   90.00
_cell.angle_beta   90.00
_cell.angle_gamma   90.00
#
_symmetry.space_group_name_H-M   'P 1'
#
loop_
_entity.id
_entity.type
_entity.pdbx_description
1 polymer ?
#
loop_
_entity_poly.entity_id
_entity_poly.type
_entity_poly.pdbx_seq_one_letter_code
_entity_poly.pdbx_strand_id
1 'polypeptide(L)'
;MDTCRNKCGGCYRQFNKKEHLVEHMRISYHSVHEPTCGICNKHCRSFDSLREHLIGPLPKQECKNIFSIRGCRFCLTILESPNARRIHQERCQLSNVTSGLMIRMAALGLRNNSTIDYTSSRSPRVVALSCKMVGGGSDGSLDLCARVCITDESENVVFHTYVKPTIPVTNYRYEMTGIRPENLRDAMRLKHAQRKVQEFLCNGEPMWKIRPRNGKARILVGHGLDNHLDSLQLEYSSSMIRDTAEYPPLMKSSKLSNSLKYLTQAYLGYDIHVGIQDPYEDCVATMRLYTRMRYQKHRAEAYPLASDTQNHNNFAAWRQNELERMSPEELLDLSRSDYYCWCLDSVA
;
A
#
# COMPACT_ATOMS: atom_id res chain seq x y z
N MET A 1 -4.82 -14.50 45.39
CA MET A 1 -5.26 -15.36 44.28
C MET A 1 -5.08 -14.57 43.01
N ASP A 2 -4.01 -14.82 42.25
CA ASP A 2 -3.87 -14.26 40.92
C ASP A 2 -5.04 -14.76 40.07
N THR A 3 -5.95 -13.87 39.70
CA THR A 3 -7.01 -14.20 38.76
C THR A 3 -6.34 -14.55 37.45
N CYS A 4 -6.41 -15.82 37.05
CA CYS A 4 -5.84 -16.29 35.78
C CYS A 4 -6.49 -15.50 34.64
N ARG A 5 -5.78 -14.49 34.12
CA ARG A 5 -6.28 -13.63 33.04
C ARG A 5 -6.14 -14.37 31.72
N ASN A 6 -7.19 -14.33 30.91
CA ASN A 6 -7.21 -14.93 29.58
C ASN A 6 -6.42 -14.03 28.63
N LYS A 7 -5.24 -14.47 28.21
CA LYS A 7 -4.36 -13.69 27.32
C LYS A 7 -4.56 -14.12 25.87
N CYS A 8 -4.70 -13.17 24.95
CA CYS A 8 -4.71 -13.44 23.52
C CYS A 8 -3.33 -13.91 23.04
N GLY A 9 -3.26 -15.00 22.28
CA GLY A 9 -2.01 -15.54 21.73
C GLY A 9 -1.32 -14.61 20.72
N GLY A 10 -2.08 -13.81 19.97
CA GLY A 10 -1.52 -12.89 18.95
C GLY A 10 -1.07 -11.55 19.51
N CYS A 11 -2.01 -10.74 20.03
CA CYS A 11 -1.72 -9.37 20.47
C CYS A 11 -1.40 -9.21 21.96
N TYR A 12 -1.49 -10.28 22.74
CA TYR A 12 -1.23 -10.31 24.19
C TYR A 12 -2.16 -9.46 25.06
N ARG A 13 -3.30 -8.98 24.54
CA ARG A 13 -4.37 -8.38 25.35
C ARG A 13 -4.89 -9.39 26.38
N GLN A 14 -5.22 -8.92 27.57
CA GLN A 14 -5.70 -9.73 28.68
C GLN A 14 -7.17 -9.45 28.96
N PHE A 15 -7.92 -10.51 29.24
CA PHE A 15 -9.36 -10.47 29.50
C PHE A 15 -9.70 -11.19 30.80
N ASN A 16 -10.65 -10.64 31.56
CA ASN A 16 -11.12 -11.24 32.80
C ASN A 16 -11.98 -12.49 32.54
N LYS A 17 -12.72 -12.50 31.44
CA LYS A 17 -13.60 -13.62 31.02
C LYS A 17 -13.11 -14.23 29.72
N LYS A 18 -13.28 -15.55 29.59
CA LYS A 18 -12.94 -16.29 28.37
C LYS A 18 -13.82 -15.88 27.19
N GLU A 19 -15.11 -15.66 27.42
CA GLU A 19 -16.07 -15.08 26.48
C GLU A 19 -15.51 -13.83 25.77
N HIS A 20 -14.93 -12.89 26.52
CA HIS A 20 -14.39 -11.65 25.97
C HIS A 20 -13.13 -11.89 25.13
N LEU A 21 -12.32 -12.91 25.47
CA LEU A 21 -11.20 -13.30 24.63
C LEU A 21 -11.70 -13.86 23.29
N VAL A 22 -12.73 -14.71 23.30
CA VAL A 22 -13.34 -15.25 22.07
C VAL A 22 -13.91 -14.12 21.21
N GLU A 23 -14.61 -13.16 21.83
CA GLU A 23 -15.14 -11.99 21.12
C GLU A 23 -14.02 -11.11 20.52
N HIS A 24 -12.93 -10.91 21.25
CA HIS A 24 -11.75 -10.23 20.71
C HIS A 24 -11.20 -10.97 19.48
N MET A 25 -11.10 -12.30 19.52
CA MET A 25 -10.57 -13.09 18.40
C MET A 25 -11.45 -12.98 17.15
N ARG A 26 -12.78 -12.88 17.30
CA ARG A 26 -13.72 -12.68 16.18
C ARG A 26 -13.43 -11.45 15.34
N ILE A 27 -13.01 -10.36 15.98
CA ILE A 27 -12.87 -9.05 15.32
C ILE A 27 -11.42 -8.65 15.07
N SER A 28 -10.45 -9.42 15.57
CA SER A 28 -9.03 -9.05 15.50
C SER A 28 -8.32 -9.63 14.29
N TYR A 29 -8.78 -10.76 13.75
CA TYR A 29 -8.26 -11.36 12.51
C TYR A 29 -6.74 -11.55 12.54
N HIS A 30 -6.23 -12.03 13.66
CA HIS A 30 -4.81 -12.30 13.80
C HIS A 30 -4.34 -13.30 12.74
N SER A 31 -3.22 -13.02 12.09
CA SER A 31 -2.68 -13.90 11.05
C SER A 31 -1.18 -13.74 10.89
N VAL A 32 -0.55 -14.69 10.18
CA VAL A 32 0.88 -14.64 9.84
C VAL A 32 1.24 -13.48 8.91
N HIS A 33 0.24 -12.85 8.29
CA HIS A 33 0.41 -11.72 7.39
C HIS A 33 0.45 -10.38 8.12
N GLU A 34 0.04 -10.33 9.39
CA GLU A 34 0.15 -9.11 10.18
C GLU A 34 1.61 -8.75 10.49
N PRO A 35 1.94 -7.46 10.60
CA PRO A 35 3.20 -7.02 11.18
C PRO A 35 3.43 -7.62 12.57
N THR A 36 4.52 -8.36 12.74
CA THR A 36 4.89 -8.97 14.03
C THR A 36 6.18 -8.37 14.58
N CYS A 37 6.25 -8.25 15.91
CA CYS A 37 7.48 -7.86 16.59
C CYS A 37 8.48 -9.01 16.57
N GLY A 38 9.60 -8.86 15.87
CA GLY A 38 10.66 -9.89 15.81
C GLY A 38 11.42 -10.17 17.12
N ILE A 39 10.94 -9.64 18.26
CA ILE A 39 11.52 -9.83 19.59
C ILE A 39 10.56 -10.61 20.50
N CYS A 40 9.29 -10.17 20.56
CA CYS A 40 8.29 -10.80 21.42
C CYS A 40 7.16 -11.51 20.66
N ASN A 41 7.20 -11.53 19.33
CA ASN A 41 6.21 -12.12 18.42
C ASN A 41 4.79 -11.53 18.55
N LYS A 42 4.65 -10.35 19.17
CA LYS A 42 3.35 -9.67 19.25
C LYS A 42 2.85 -9.30 17.85
N HIS A 43 1.65 -9.76 17.53
CA HIS A 43 0.91 -9.35 16.34
C HIS A 43 0.43 -7.89 16.49
N CYS A 44 0.70 -7.09 15.47
CA CYS A 44 0.31 -5.69 15.39
C CYS A 44 -0.53 -5.51 14.12
N ARG A 45 -1.67 -4.83 14.26
CA ARG A 45 -2.61 -4.61 13.16
C ARG A 45 -1.96 -3.87 11.98
N SER A 46 -1.08 -2.92 12.28
CA SER A 46 -0.33 -2.18 11.28
C SER A 46 1.12 -1.98 11.69
N PHE A 47 1.96 -1.63 10.72
CA PHE A 47 3.34 -1.27 10.97
C PHE A 47 3.47 0.00 11.83
N ASP A 48 2.44 0.84 11.83
CA ASP A 48 2.35 1.99 12.74
C ASP A 48 2.23 1.51 14.19
N SER A 49 1.30 0.57 14.48
CA SER A 49 1.21 -0.05 15.81
C SER A 49 2.49 -0.81 16.21
N LEU A 50 3.18 -1.44 15.25
CA LEU A 50 4.46 -2.10 15.50
C LEU A 50 5.55 -1.08 15.82
N ARG A 51 5.59 0.05 15.10
CA ARG A 51 6.52 1.15 15.35
C ARG A 51 6.29 1.72 16.75
N GLU A 52 5.03 1.95 17.14
CA GLU A 52 4.68 2.42 18.48
C GLU A 52 5.16 1.45 19.58
N HIS A 53 5.03 0.14 19.33
CA HIS A 53 5.50 -0.90 20.25
C HIS A 53 7.02 -0.93 20.43
N LEU A 54 7.79 -0.60 19.39
CA LEU A 54 9.25 -0.68 19.36
C LEU A 54 9.94 0.64 19.75
N ILE A 55 9.44 1.75 19.23
CA ILE A 55 10.07 3.08 19.32
C ILE A 55 9.08 4.21 19.63
N GLY A 56 7.81 3.91 19.91
CA GLY A 56 6.81 4.90 20.29
C GLY A 56 7.02 5.49 21.69
N PRO A 57 6.03 6.24 22.21
CA PRO A 57 6.11 6.89 23.52
C PRO A 57 6.02 5.88 24.66
N LEU A 58 5.30 4.76 24.47
CA LEU A 58 5.11 3.70 25.47
C LEU A 58 5.51 2.31 24.91
N PRO A 59 6.79 2.11 24.56
CA PRO A 59 7.25 0.85 23.99
C PRO A 59 7.44 -0.20 25.08
N LYS A 60 7.40 -1.49 24.72
CA LYS A 60 7.79 -2.55 25.66
C LYS A 60 9.30 -2.44 25.89
N GLN A 61 9.74 -2.23 27.13
CA GLN A 61 11.13 -1.85 27.44
C GLN A 61 12.17 -2.84 26.89
N GLU A 62 11.94 -4.15 27.04
CA GLU A 62 12.81 -5.18 26.47
C GLU A 62 12.93 -5.06 24.94
N CYS A 63 11.79 -4.84 24.27
CA CYS A 63 11.76 -4.72 22.81
C CYS A 63 12.45 -3.43 22.36
N LYS A 64 12.22 -2.32 23.06
CA LYS A 64 12.92 -1.05 22.83
C LYS A 64 14.44 -1.21 22.92
N ASN A 65 14.92 -1.87 23.97
CA ASN A 65 16.35 -2.04 24.23
C ASN A 65 17.04 -2.87 23.14
N ILE A 66 16.42 -3.96 22.69
CA ILE A 66 16.98 -4.79 21.62
C ILE A 66 16.89 -4.07 20.27
N PHE A 67 15.75 -3.43 19.98
CA PHE A 67 15.53 -2.70 18.74
C PHE A 67 16.47 -1.49 18.60
N SER A 68 16.75 -0.76 19.67
CA SER A 68 17.64 0.41 19.64
C SER A 68 19.07 0.05 19.22
N ILE A 69 19.49 -1.21 19.41
CA ILE A 69 20.81 -1.72 19.05
C ILE A 69 20.79 -2.41 17.68
N ARG A 70 19.78 -3.24 17.41
CA ARG A 70 19.75 -4.16 16.25
C ARG A 70 18.64 -3.92 15.25
N GLY A 71 17.66 -3.07 15.57
CA GLY A 71 16.49 -2.81 14.73
C GLY A 71 16.74 -1.75 13.66
N CYS A 72 16.23 -2.00 12.45
CA CYS A 72 16.17 -1.00 11.38
C CYS A 72 14.87 -0.20 11.48
N ARG A 73 14.95 1.14 11.57
CA ARG A 73 13.79 2.03 11.73
C ARG A 73 12.84 2.08 10.51
N PHE A 74 13.32 1.67 9.34
CA PHE A 74 12.54 1.71 8.10
C PHE A 74 11.77 0.41 7.83
N CYS A 75 12.39 -0.77 8.00
CA CYS A 75 11.74 -2.07 7.74
C CYS A 75 11.24 -2.74 9.02
N LEU A 76 11.62 -2.21 10.18
CA LEU A 76 11.33 -2.75 11.50
C LEU A 76 11.92 -4.16 11.75
N THR A 77 12.78 -4.65 10.85
CA THR A 77 13.51 -5.92 11.02
C THR A 77 14.57 -5.80 12.11
N ILE A 78 14.75 -6.88 12.88
CA ILE A 78 15.85 -7.06 13.83
C ILE A 78 17.00 -7.76 13.12
N LEU A 79 18.19 -7.17 13.17
CA LEU A 79 19.40 -7.70 12.56
C LEU A 79 20.24 -8.47 13.59
N GLU A 80 21.14 -9.33 13.12
CA GLU A 80 21.98 -10.18 13.98
C GLU A 80 22.93 -9.37 14.87
N SER A 81 23.44 -8.24 14.35
CA SER A 81 24.41 -7.40 15.05
C SER A 81 24.22 -5.91 14.74
N PRO A 82 24.78 -4.99 15.57
CA PRO A 82 24.79 -3.56 15.28
C PRO A 82 25.47 -3.22 13.94
N ASN A 83 26.51 -3.97 13.58
CA ASN A 83 27.22 -3.76 12.31
C ASN A 83 26.34 -4.17 11.10
N ALA A 84 25.64 -5.31 11.21
CA ALA A 84 24.69 -5.74 10.19
C ALA A 84 23.56 -4.72 10.01
N ARG A 85 23.07 -4.14 11.12
CA ARG A 85 22.10 -3.03 11.07
C ARG A 85 22.64 -1.83 10.30
N ARG A 86 23.85 -1.35 10.59
CA ARG A 86 24.42 -0.18 9.90
C ARG A 86 24.49 -0.39 8.39
N ILE A 87 25.05 -1.52 7.95
CA ILE A 87 25.16 -1.88 6.53
C ILE A 87 23.76 -2.01 5.89
N HIS A 88 22.81 -2.60 6.62
CA HIS A 88 21.44 -2.74 6.15
C HIS A 88 20.74 -1.38 6.01
N GLN A 89 20.91 -0.45 6.95
CA GLN A 89 20.22 0.84 6.93
C GLN A 89 20.56 1.68 5.69
N GLU A 90 21.81 1.66 5.25
CA GLU A 90 22.25 2.38 4.03
C GLU A 90 21.54 1.88 2.76
N ARG A 91 21.23 0.57 2.70
CA ARG A 91 20.50 -0.04 1.57
C ARG A 91 19.00 0.02 1.73
N CYS A 92 18.52 0.02 2.97
CA CYS A 92 17.11 -0.01 3.31
C CYS A 92 16.47 1.39 3.21
N GLN A 93 17.26 2.43 3.48
CA GLN A 93 16.90 3.79 3.13
C GLN A 93 17.01 3.92 1.61
N LEU A 94 15.92 4.29 0.97
CA LEU A 94 15.91 4.52 -0.46
C LEU A 94 16.28 5.98 -0.72
N SER A 95 17.10 6.22 -1.74
CA SER A 95 17.39 7.58 -2.19
C SER A 95 16.18 8.17 -2.91
N ASN A 96 15.90 9.45 -2.70
CA ASN A 96 14.96 10.20 -3.55
C ASN A 96 15.49 10.44 -4.99
N VAL A 97 16.71 9.94 -5.29
CA VAL A 97 17.47 10.30 -6.48
C VAL A 97 17.02 9.49 -7.69
N THR A 98 16.14 10.09 -8.49
CA THR A 98 16.10 10.09 -9.98
C THR A 98 14.89 10.86 -10.54
N SER A 99 14.02 11.43 -9.70
CA SER A 99 12.77 12.10 -10.13
C SER A 99 12.97 13.22 -11.15
N GLY A 100 13.95 14.11 -10.95
CA GLY A 100 14.16 15.23 -11.86
C GLY A 100 14.73 14.84 -13.24
N LEU A 101 15.68 13.90 -13.28
CA LEU A 101 16.36 13.52 -14.52
C LEU A 101 15.50 12.61 -15.40
N MET A 102 14.83 11.62 -14.80
CA MET A 102 13.97 10.69 -15.53
C MET A 102 12.77 11.42 -16.15
N ILE A 103 12.11 12.32 -15.40
CA ILE A 103 11.02 13.14 -15.92
C ILE A 103 11.52 14.07 -17.03
N ARG A 104 12.68 14.73 -16.85
CA ARG A 104 13.26 15.61 -17.88
C ARG A 104 13.58 14.84 -19.15
N MET A 105 14.13 13.63 -19.05
CA MET A 105 14.40 12.79 -20.21
C MET A 105 13.13 12.30 -20.91
N ALA A 106 12.09 11.95 -20.15
CA ALA A 106 10.78 11.59 -20.70
C ALA A 106 10.10 12.79 -21.39
N ALA A 107 10.11 13.97 -20.76
CA ALA A 107 9.54 15.20 -21.29
C ALA A 107 10.26 15.71 -22.54
N LEU A 108 11.56 15.45 -22.67
CA LEU A 108 12.34 15.78 -23.87
C LEU A 108 12.18 14.75 -25.01
N GLY A 109 11.39 13.69 -24.81
CA GLY A 109 11.25 12.63 -25.82
C GLY A 109 12.56 11.90 -26.15
N LEU A 110 13.59 12.07 -25.31
CA LEU A 110 14.95 11.53 -25.52
C LEU A 110 15.08 10.07 -25.08
N ARG A 111 13.99 9.47 -24.61
CA ARG A 111 13.88 8.01 -24.61
C ARG A 111 13.37 7.60 -25.98
N ASN A 112 14.19 6.78 -26.65
CA ASN A 112 13.71 5.99 -27.77
C ASN A 112 12.36 5.39 -27.37
N ASN A 113 11.36 5.53 -28.24
CA ASN A 113 10.42 4.45 -28.48
C ASN A 113 11.25 3.23 -28.93
N SER A 114 12.09 2.69 -28.05
CA SER A 114 12.41 1.29 -28.10
C SER A 114 11.03 0.67 -28.00
N THR A 115 10.52 0.26 -29.16
CA THR A 115 9.60 -0.85 -29.28
C THR A 115 9.85 -1.72 -28.07
N ILE A 116 8.95 -1.62 -27.08
CA ILE A 116 8.98 -2.49 -25.93
C ILE A 116 8.97 -3.85 -26.58
N ASP A 117 10.10 -4.52 -26.55
CA ASP A 117 10.29 -5.80 -27.20
C ASP A 117 9.34 -6.73 -26.45
N TYR A 118 8.14 -6.90 -27.00
CA TYR A 118 7.10 -7.83 -26.52
C TYR A 118 7.56 -9.29 -26.62
N THR A 119 8.83 -9.50 -26.95
CA THR A 119 9.54 -10.75 -27.21
C THR A 119 10.31 -11.27 -25.99
N SER A 120 10.35 -10.53 -24.86
CA SER A 120 10.69 -11.11 -23.55
C SER A 120 9.42 -11.33 -22.72
N SER A 121 9.21 -12.58 -22.30
CA SER A 121 7.95 -13.17 -21.88
C SER A 121 7.32 -12.65 -20.56
N ARG A 122 7.59 -11.41 -20.11
CA ARG A 122 6.97 -10.80 -18.93
C ARG A 122 6.91 -9.27 -19.06
N SER A 123 5.83 -8.75 -19.67
CA SER A 123 5.43 -7.34 -19.49
C SER A 123 5.27 -7.05 -17.98
N PRO A 124 5.61 -5.82 -17.49
CA PRO A 124 5.42 -5.47 -16.09
C PRO A 124 3.96 -5.73 -15.68
N ARG A 125 3.77 -6.62 -14.69
CA ARG A 125 2.44 -6.96 -14.19
C ARG A 125 1.87 -5.88 -13.30
N VAL A 126 2.66 -4.88 -12.90
CA VAL A 126 2.27 -3.86 -11.95
C VAL A 126 2.63 -2.49 -12.50
N VAL A 127 1.71 -1.55 -12.35
CA VAL A 127 1.91 -0.14 -12.69
C VAL A 127 1.43 0.73 -11.54
N ALA A 128 2.10 1.85 -11.30
CA ALA A 128 1.62 2.86 -10.37
C ALA A 128 0.94 4.00 -11.13
N LEU A 129 -0.11 4.59 -10.56
CA LEU A 129 -0.83 5.72 -11.14
C LEU A 129 -0.99 6.83 -10.09
N SER A 130 -0.78 8.08 -10.53
CA SER A 130 -1.12 9.26 -9.76
C SER A 130 -1.53 10.40 -10.69
N CYS A 131 -2.52 11.17 -10.25
CA CYS A 131 -2.98 12.39 -10.89
C CYS A 131 -2.61 13.61 -10.04
N LYS A 132 -2.53 14.76 -10.72
CA LYS A 132 -2.67 16.07 -10.08
C LYS A 132 -3.95 16.71 -10.58
N MET A 133 -4.69 17.22 -9.60
CA MET A 133 -6.02 17.77 -9.80
C MET A 133 -6.02 19.28 -9.61
N VAL A 134 -6.82 19.96 -10.41
CA VAL A 134 -7.19 21.36 -10.25
C VAL A 134 -8.65 21.44 -9.78
N GLY A 135 -9.02 22.54 -9.15
CA GLY A 135 -10.38 22.83 -8.69
C GLY A 135 -11.27 23.36 -9.81
N GLY A 136 -12.48 22.80 -9.90
CA GLY A 136 -13.59 23.33 -10.71
C GLY A 136 -14.86 23.53 -9.88
N GLY A 137 -15.94 23.89 -10.56
CA GLY A 137 -17.19 24.30 -9.92
C GLY A 137 -17.13 25.74 -9.42
N SER A 138 -18.26 26.29 -8.98
CA SER A 138 -18.38 27.69 -8.56
C SER A 138 -17.50 28.03 -7.35
N ASP A 139 -17.18 27.04 -6.51
CA ASP A 139 -16.37 27.17 -5.30
C ASP A 139 -14.97 26.53 -5.40
N GLY A 140 -14.64 25.89 -6.54
CA GLY A 140 -13.35 25.22 -6.74
C GLY A 140 -13.20 23.89 -5.99
N SER A 141 -14.29 23.35 -5.43
CA SER A 141 -14.29 22.11 -4.64
C SER A 141 -14.16 20.85 -5.48
N LEU A 142 -14.54 20.89 -6.77
CA LEU A 142 -14.51 19.70 -7.63
C LEU A 142 -13.07 19.40 -8.06
N ASP A 143 -12.63 18.16 -7.82
CA ASP A 143 -11.33 17.67 -8.27
C ASP A 143 -11.38 17.26 -9.75
N LEU A 144 -10.65 18.00 -10.58
CA LEU A 144 -10.53 17.73 -12.01
C LEU A 144 -9.12 17.29 -12.36
N CYS A 145 -8.96 16.11 -12.98
CA CYS A 145 -7.66 15.66 -13.44
C CYS A 145 -7.06 16.64 -14.45
N ALA A 146 -5.85 17.11 -14.15
CA ALA A 146 -5.11 18.06 -14.99
C ALA A 146 -3.73 17.54 -15.42
N ARG A 147 -3.19 16.54 -14.71
CA ARG A 147 -1.96 15.85 -15.07
C ARG A 147 -2.05 14.41 -14.57
N VAL A 148 -1.64 13.44 -15.37
CA VAL A 148 -1.61 12.02 -15.00
C VAL A 148 -0.24 11.44 -15.30
N CYS A 149 0.22 10.55 -14.42
CA CYS A 149 1.44 9.78 -14.59
C CYS A 149 1.16 8.29 -14.33
N ILE A 150 1.78 7.43 -15.13
CA ILE A 150 1.85 5.99 -14.91
C ILE A 150 3.33 5.58 -14.99
N THR A 151 3.79 4.82 -14.01
CA THR A 151 5.12 4.21 -14.02
C THR A 151 5.05 2.69 -13.94
N ASP A 152 6.08 2.01 -14.43
CA ASP A 152 6.26 0.57 -14.23
C ASP A 152 6.99 0.25 -12.90
N GLU A 153 7.20 -1.04 -12.62
CA GLU A 153 7.94 -1.53 -11.44
C GLU A 153 9.41 -1.08 -11.39
N SER A 154 9.99 -0.71 -12.54
CA SER A 154 11.37 -0.24 -12.66
C SER A 154 11.46 1.29 -12.60
N GLU A 155 10.40 1.95 -12.12
CA GLU A 155 10.30 3.41 -11.98
C GLU A 155 10.35 4.17 -13.31
N ASN A 156 10.15 3.48 -14.44
CA ASN A 156 10.09 4.14 -15.73
C ASN A 156 8.72 4.75 -15.97
N VAL A 157 8.68 5.95 -16.55
CA VAL A 157 7.43 6.54 -17.04
C VAL A 157 6.92 5.73 -18.23
N VAL A 158 5.72 5.18 -18.09
CA VAL A 158 4.96 4.49 -19.14
C VAL A 158 4.03 5.45 -19.85
N PHE A 159 3.40 6.35 -19.09
CA PHE A 159 2.48 7.35 -19.61
C PHE A 159 2.54 8.61 -18.76
N HIS A 160 2.61 9.76 -19.41
CA HIS A 160 2.57 11.05 -18.74
C HIS A 160 1.95 12.08 -19.68
N THR A 161 0.96 12.81 -19.20
CA THR A 161 0.34 13.89 -19.99
C THR A 161 -0.36 14.90 -19.09
N TYR A 162 -0.48 16.12 -19.59
CA TYR A 162 -1.52 17.03 -19.12
C TYR A 162 -2.88 16.60 -19.68
N VAL A 163 -3.92 16.79 -18.89
CA VAL A 163 -5.31 16.44 -19.22
C VAL A 163 -6.12 17.73 -19.23
N LYS A 164 -6.89 17.94 -20.30
CA LYS A 164 -7.80 19.08 -20.42
C LYS A 164 -9.08 18.79 -19.63
N PRO A 165 -9.38 19.54 -18.57
CA PRO A 165 -10.60 19.36 -17.78
C PRO A 165 -11.86 19.58 -18.61
N THR A 166 -12.95 18.90 -18.26
CA THR A 166 -14.24 18.96 -18.97
C THR A 166 -15.05 20.21 -18.66
N ILE A 167 -14.80 20.83 -17.52
CA ILE A 167 -15.42 22.09 -17.08
C ILE A 167 -14.33 23.15 -16.83
N PRO A 168 -14.69 24.44 -16.76
CA PRO A 168 -13.73 25.51 -16.47
C PRO A 168 -13.01 25.30 -15.12
N VAL A 169 -11.71 25.54 -15.13
CA VAL A 169 -10.86 25.53 -13.92
C VAL A 169 -11.06 26.84 -13.19
N THR A 170 -11.50 26.78 -11.93
CA THR A 170 -11.67 27.94 -11.05
C THR A 170 -10.52 28.08 -10.04
N ASN A 171 -9.80 26.99 -9.75
CA ASN A 171 -8.63 27.02 -8.88
C ASN A 171 -7.54 26.08 -9.36
N TYR A 172 -6.40 26.59 -9.84
CA TYR A 172 -5.29 25.76 -10.34
C TYR A 172 -4.47 25.09 -9.24
N ARG A 173 -4.64 25.51 -7.97
CA ARG A 173 -3.86 25.00 -6.83
C ARG A 173 -2.35 25.13 -7.06
N TYR A 174 -1.93 26.29 -7.58
CA TYR A 174 -0.59 26.54 -8.12
C TYR A 174 0.56 26.12 -7.19
N GLU A 175 0.44 26.42 -5.90
CA GLU A 175 1.47 26.11 -4.90
C GLU A 175 1.74 24.61 -4.79
N MET A 176 0.71 23.78 -5.00
CA MET A 176 0.82 22.32 -4.92
C MET A 176 1.09 21.69 -6.29
N THR A 177 0.41 22.14 -7.34
CA THR A 177 0.39 21.42 -8.63
C THR A 177 1.39 21.97 -9.64
N GLY A 178 1.75 23.24 -9.54
CA GLY A 178 2.53 23.96 -10.55
C GLY A 178 1.83 24.09 -11.91
N ILE A 179 0.56 23.70 -12.03
CA ILE A 179 -0.17 23.67 -13.30
C ILE A 179 -0.62 25.08 -13.67
N ARG A 180 -0.34 25.49 -14.91
CA ARG A 180 -0.74 26.79 -15.46
C ARG A 180 -1.73 26.64 -16.61
N PRO A 181 -2.51 27.70 -16.93
CA PRO A 181 -3.45 27.67 -18.06
C PRO A 181 -2.78 27.26 -19.39
N GLU A 182 -1.52 27.64 -19.60
CA GLU A 182 -0.75 27.30 -20.79
C GLU A 182 -0.53 25.79 -20.91
N ASN A 183 -0.37 25.08 -19.79
CA ASN A 183 -0.23 23.63 -19.79
C ASN A 183 -1.52 22.92 -20.24
N LEU A 184 -2.68 23.56 -20.06
CA LEU A 184 -3.99 22.96 -20.35
C LEU A 184 -4.58 23.36 -21.71
N ARG A 185 -3.97 24.34 -22.40
CA ARG A 185 -4.45 24.85 -23.68
C ARG A 185 -4.57 23.75 -24.74
N ASP A 186 -3.46 23.02 -24.92
CA ASP A 186 -3.29 21.95 -25.91
C ASP A 186 -3.18 20.55 -25.25
N ALA A 187 -3.64 20.44 -24.00
CA ALA A 187 -3.62 19.20 -23.25
C ALA A 187 -4.56 18.12 -23.84
N MET A 188 -4.24 16.86 -23.55
CA MET A 188 -5.02 15.71 -24.00
C MET A 188 -6.44 15.76 -23.43
N ARG A 189 -7.46 15.55 -24.27
CA ARG A 189 -8.86 15.48 -23.80
C ARG A 189 -9.04 14.31 -22.82
N LEU A 190 -9.86 14.51 -21.79
CA LEU A 190 -10.13 13.49 -20.76
C LEU A 190 -10.45 12.11 -21.34
N LYS A 191 -11.38 12.01 -22.30
CA LYS A 191 -11.73 10.73 -22.96
C LYS A 191 -10.53 10.01 -23.62
N HIS A 192 -9.55 10.76 -24.12
CA HIS A 192 -8.34 10.16 -24.72
C HIS A 192 -7.39 9.66 -23.63
N ALA A 193 -7.20 10.44 -22.56
CA ALA A 193 -6.42 10.04 -21.41
C ALA A 193 -7.03 8.79 -20.74
N GLN A 194 -8.34 8.80 -20.53
CA GLN A 194 -9.15 7.67 -20.02
C GLN A 194 -8.86 6.37 -20.79
N ARG A 195 -9.01 6.42 -22.13
CA ARG A 195 -8.75 5.26 -23.00
C ARG A 195 -7.29 4.81 -22.95
N LYS A 196 -6.33 5.74 -22.92
CA LYS A 196 -4.90 5.40 -22.79
C LYS A 196 -4.59 4.71 -21.46
N VAL A 197 -5.09 5.25 -20.35
CA VAL A 197 -4.95 4.63 -19.01
C VAL A 197 -5.57 3.24 -19.02
N GLN A 198 -6.79 3.08 -19.53
CA GLN A 198 -7.45 1.79 -19.61
C GLN A 198 -6.68 0.80 -20.49
N GLU A 199 -6.13 1.21 -21.64
CA GLU A 199 -5.27 0.38 -22.49
C GLU A 199 -4.06 -0.15 -21.70
N PHE A 200 -3.40 0.71 -20.89
CA PHE A 200 -2.27 0.29 -20.07
C PHE A 200 -2.67 -0.68 -18.95
N LEU A 201 -3.79 -0.43 -18.26
CA LEU A 201 -4.28 -1.28 -17.17
C LEU A 201 -4.76 -2.63 -17.67
N CYS A 202 -5.61 -2.64 -18.70
CA CYS A 202 -6.21 -3.85 -19.26
C CYS A 202 -5.20 -4.69 -20.04
N ASN A 203 -4.18 -4.08 -20.66
CA ASN A 203 -3.11 -4.79 -21.38
C ASN A 203 -3.65 -5.81 -22.41
N GLY A 204 -4.69 -5.40 -23.15
CA GLY A 204 -5.37 -6.22 -24.17
C GLY A 204 -6.42 -7.20 -23.61
N GLU A 205 -6.63 -7.27 -22.30
CA GLU A 205 -7.68 -8.07 -21.68
C GLU A 205 -8.95 -7.23 -21.47
N PRO A 206 -10.14 -7.68 -21.91
CA PRO A 206 -11.36 -6.93 -21.68
C PRO A 206 -11.73 -6.91 -20.20
N MET A 207 -12.26 -5.79 -19.72
CA MET A 207 -12.50 -5.52 -18.29
C MET A 207 -13.30 -6.62 -17.57
N TRP A 208 -14.31 -7.18 -18.24
CA TRP A 208 -15.15 -8.26 -17.70
C TRP A 208 -14.45 -9.62 -17.59
N LYS A 209 -13.29 -9.81 -18.23
CA LYS A 209 -12.46 -11.02 -18.12
C LYS A 209 -11.34 -10.89 -17.11
N ILE A 210 -11.09 -9.70 -16.54
CA ILE A 210 -9.98 -9.47 -15.62
C ILE A 210 -10.05 -10.46 -14.47
N ARG A 211 -8.98 -11.24 -14.30
CA ARG A 211 -8.81 -12.18 -13.20
C ARG A 211 -7.60 -11.78 -12.36
N PRO A 212 -7.67 -11.94 -11.03
CA PRO A 212 -6.53 -11.66 -10.13
C PRO A 212 -5.31 -12.54 -10.44
N ARG A 213 -5.54 -13.74 -10.99
CA ARG A 213 -4.51 -14.72 -11.32
C ARG A 213 -4.60 -15.11 -12.78
N ASN A 214 -3.44 -15.27 -13.41
CA ASN A 214 -3.26 -15.75 -14.79
C ASN A 214 -3.88 -14.86 -15.89
N GLY A 215 -4.20 -13.60 -15.58
CA GLY A 215 -4.61 -12.58 -16.56
C GLY A 215 -3.43 -11.84 -17.18
N LYS A 216 -3.73 -10.99 -18.16
CA LYS A 216 -2.80 -10.01 -18.76
C LYS A 216 -2.96 -8.62 -18.15
N ALA A 217 -4.11 -8.34 -17.54
CA ALA A 217 -4.38 -7.09 -16.84
C ALA A 217 -3.32 -6.81 -15.76
N ARG A 218 -3.00 -5.53 -15.56
CA ARG A 218 -1.95 -5.08 -14.65
C ARG A 218 -2.52 -4.73 -13.29
N ILE A 219 -1.80 -5.06 -12.24
CA ILE A 219 -2.08 -4.60 -10.90
C ILE A 219 -1.84 -3.09 -10.86
N LEU A 220 -2.82 -2.36 -10.34
CA LEU A 220 -2.78 -0.91 -10.21
C LEU A 220 -2.39 -0.54 -8.78
N VAL A 221 -1.26 0.14 -8.62
CA VAL A 221 -0.74 0.62 -7.34
C VAL A 221 -0.95 2.14 -7.25
N GLY A 222 -1.27 2.63 -6.06
CA GLY A 222 -1.38 4.07 -5.82
C GLY A 222 -1.65 4.42 -4.37
N HIS A 223 -2.12 5.66 -4.17
CA HIS A 223 -2.49 6.20 -2.87
C HIS A 223 -3.79 7.00 -2.99
N GLY A 224 -4.87 6.49 -2.40
CA GLY A 224 -6.22 7.05 -2.57
C GLY A 224 -6.69 6.97 -4.02
N LEU A 225 -6.59 5.78 -4.62
CA LEU A 225 -6.86 5.50 -6.03
C LEU A 225 -8.27 5.88 -6.47
N ASP A 226 -9.26 5.82 -5.58
CA ASP A 226 -10.63 6.25 -5.86
C ASP A 226 -10.65 7.70 -6.38
N ASN A 227 -9.97 8.63 -5.69
CA ASN A 227 -9.90 10.03 -6.13
C ASN A 227 -9.26 10.18 -7.52
N HIS A 228 -8.27 9.34 -7.84
CA HIS A 228 -7.59 9.37 -9.14
C HIS A 228 -8.50 8.82 -10.24
N LEU A 229 -9.11 7.66 -10.00
CA LEU A 229 -10.00 6.97 -10.92
C LEU A 229 -11.28 7.78 -11.18
N ASP A 230 -11.88 8.37 -10.15
CA ASP A 230 -13.04 9.26 -10.25
C ASP A 230 -12.72 10.49 -11.10
N SER A 231 -11.57 11.15 -10.84
CA SER A 231 -11.14 12.31 -11.62
C SER A 231 -10.87 11.99 -13.09
N LEU A 232 -10.56 10.72 -13.40
CA LEU A 232 -10.38 10.19 -14.75
C LEU A 232 -11.66 9.61 -15.36
N GLN A 233 -12.75 9.51 -14.58
CA GLN A 233 -14.00 8.83 -14.93
C GLN A 233 -13.74 7.37 -15.37
N LEU A 234 -12.93 6.66 -14.60
CA LEU A 234 -12.54 5.27 -14.85
C LEU A 234 -13.00 4.36 -13.73
N GLU A 235 -13.40 3.16 -14.09
CA GLU A 235 -13.57 2.05 -13.16
C GLU A 235 -12.49 1.01 -13.43
N TYR A 236 -12.04 0.33 -12.37
CA TYR A 236 -11.10 -0.78 -12.47
C TYR A 236 -11.42 -1.88 -11.48
N SER A 237 -11.02 -3.12 -11.78
CA SER A 237 -11.32 -4.26 -10.92
C SER A 237 -10.66 -4.08 -9.55
N SER A 238 -11.46 -4.05 -8.49
CA SER A 238 -10.99 -3.90 -7.10
C SER A 238 -9.94 -4.97 -6.71
N SER A 239 -10.09 -6.18 -7.25
CA SER A 239 -9.14 -7.27 -7.03
C SER A 239 -7.73 -7.01 -7.60
N MET A 240 -7.60 -6.08 -8.56
CA MET A 240 -6.35 -5.65 -9.17
C MET A 240 -5.81 -4.35 -8.58
N ILE A 241 -6.50 -3.75 -7.61
CA ILE A 241 -6.09 -2.50 -6.95
C ILE A 241 -5.22 -2.80 -5.73
N ARG A 242 -4.18 -2.00 -5.54
CA ARG A 242 -3.25 -2.03 -4.41
C ARG A 242 -3.08 -0.59 -3.91
N ASP A 243 -4.05 -0.17 -3.11
CA ASP A 243 -4.06 1.18 -2.54
C ASP A 243 -3.30 1.22 -1.21
N THR A 244 -2.23 2.01 -1.16
CA THR A 244 -1.43 2.22 0.05
C THR A 244 -2.17 2.99 1.16
N ALA A 245 -3.24 3.72 0.83
CA ALA A 245 -4.09 4.42 1.80
C ALA A 245 -5.04 3.49 2.54
N GLU A 246 -5.44 2.38 1.90
CA GLU A 246 -6.43 1.41 2.42
C GLU A 246 -5.80 0.09 2.87
N TYR A 247 -4.52 -0.14 2.56
CA TYR A 247 -3.85 -1.38 2.94
C TYR A 247 -3.63 -1.45 4.46
N PRO A 248 -4.28 -2.37 5.20
CA PRO A 248 -4.29 -2.33 6.67
C PRO A 248 -2.91 -2.27 7.33
N PRO A 249 -1.87 -2.98 6.83
CA PRO A 249 -0.51 -2.85 7.37
C PRO A 249 0.07 -1.43 7.30
N LEU A 250 -0.37 -0.59 6.36
CA LEU A 250 0.10 0.80 6.18
C LEU A 250 -0.83 1.84 6.83
N MET A 251 -2.01 1.45 7.30
CA MET A 251 -2.97 2.35 7.94
C MET A 251 -2.56 2.73 9.37
N LYS A 252 -3.13 3.82 9.87
CA LYS A 252 -3.01 4.22 11.28
C LYS A 252 -3.68 3.19 12.17
N SER A 253 -3.28 3.17 13.44
CA SER A 253 -3.94 2.36 14.47
C SER A 253 -5.45 2.69 14.62
N SER A 254 -5.88 3.90 14.23
CA SER A 254 -7.28 4.33 14.19
C SER A 254 -8.08 3.84 12.97
N LYS A 255 -7.48 3.03 12.08
CA LYS A 255 -8.04 2.64 10.78
C LYS A 255 -8.30 3.81 9.82
N LEU A 256 -7.61 4.93 10.03
CA LEU A 256 -7.56 6.03 9.06
C LEU A 256 -6.33 5.89 8.17
N SER A 257 -6.39 6.45 6.97
CA SER A 257 -5.24 6.50 6.08
C SER A 257 -4.11 7.35 6.66
N ASN A 258 -2.89 6.91 6.39
CA ASN A 258 -1.70 7.73 6.52
C ASN A 258 -1.52 8.57 5.26
N SER A 259 -0.90 9.74 5.37
CA SER A 259 -0.50 10.48 4.16
C SER A 259 0.64 9.76 3.46
N LEU A 260 0.69 9.85 2.13
CA LEU A 260 1.81 9.30 1.36
C LEU A 260 3.15 9.87 1.85
N LYS A 261 3.19 11.18 2.18
CA LYS A 261 4.38 11.82 2.76
C LYS A 261 4.87 11.12 4.04
N TYR A 262 3.96 10.81 4.96
CA TYR A 262 4.32 10.05 6.17
C TYR A 262 4.82 8.65 5.82
N LEU A 263 4.12 7.92 4.94
CA LEU A 263 4.51 6.56 4.57
C LEU A 263 5.90 6.54 3.92
N THR A 264 6.17 7.44 2.98
CA THR A 264 7.47 7.53 2.31
C THR A 264 8.58 7.83 3.32
N GLN A 265 8.40 8.81 4.19
CA GLN A 265 9.41 9.14 5.19
C GLN A 265 9.63 8.00 6.20
N ALA A 266 8.55 7.39 6.69
CA ALA A 266 8.61 6.38 7.73
C ALA A 266 9.15 5.02 7.24
N TYR A 267 8.87 4.65 5.99
CA TYR A 267 9.18 3.31 5.45
C TYR A 267 10.27 3.29 4.38
N LEU A 268 10.48 4.39 3.66
CA LEU A 268 11.49 4.51 2.61
C LEU A 268 12.65 5.45 3.02
N GLY A 269 12.41 6.39 3.93
CA GLY A 269 13.44 7.24 4.53
C GLY A 269 13.83 8.46 3.69
N TYR A 270 12.92 8.95 2.86
CA TYR A 270 13.08 10.20 2.14
C TYR A 270 11.77 11.00 2.09
N ASP A 271 11.88 12.31 1.90
CA ASP A 271 10.76 13.23 1.80
C ASP A 271 10.25 13.35 0.36
N ILE A 272 8.93 13.50 0.22
CA ILE A 272 8.23 13.86 -1.02
C ILE A 272 7.39 15.11 -0.77
N HIS A 273 6.84 15.69 -1.85
CA HIS A 273 6.01 16.91 -1.79
C HIS A 273 6.78 18.09 -1.21
N VAL A 274 8.06 18.21 -1.55
CA VAL A 274 8.88 19.38 -1.23
C VAL A 274 8.70 20.41 -2.36
N GLY A 275 7.82 21.39 -2.13
CA GLY A 275 7.41 22.37 -3.15
C GLY A 275 6.31 21.81 -4.05
N ILE A 276 6.46 22.01 -5.37
CA ILE A 276 5.49 21.53 -6.36
C ILE A 276 5.48 20.01 -6.39
N GLN A 277 4.30 19.42 -6.25
CA GLN A 277 4.09 17.97 -6.26
C GLN A 277 4.02 17.43 -7.69
N ASP A 278 4.95 16.54 -8.02
CA ASP A 278 4.94 15.83 -9.29
C ASP A 278 4.24 14.46 -9.16
N PRO A 279 3.28 14.10 -10.03
CA PRO A 279 2.63 12.79 -9.96
C PRO A 279 3.59 11.62 -10.17
N TYR A 280 4.75 11.81 -10.82
CA TYR A 280 5.80 10.80 -10.90
C TYR A 280 6.37 10.44 -9.52
N GLU A 281 6.62 11.45 -8.67
CA GLU A 281 7.17 11.22 -7.33
C GLU A 281 6.23 10.33 -6.51
N ASP A 282 4.93 10.55 -6.65
CA ASP A 282 3.89 9.72 -6.02
C ASP A 282 3.84 8.30 -6.58
N CYS A 283 3.95 8.14 -7.90
CA CYS A 283 3.98 6.82 -8.54
C CYS A 283 5.18 6.01 -8.05
N VAL A 284 6.36 6.62 -7.99
CA VAL A 284 7.57 5.96 -7.49
C VAL A 284 7.46 5.64 -6.01
N ALA A 285 6.99 6.57 -5.18
CA ALA A 285 6.81 6.34 -3.74
C ALA A 285 5.83 5.18 -3.47
N THR A 286 4.67 5.17 -4.13
CA THR A 286 3.67 4.12 -3.97
C THR A 286 4.16 2.78 -4.51
N MET A 287 4.86 2.75 -5.65
CA MET A 287 5.48 1.54 -6.20
C MET A 287 6.53 0.95 -5.25
N ARG A 288 7.38 1.80 -4.65
CA ARG A 288 8.39 1.37 -3.66
C ARG A 288 7.74 0.83 -2.38
N LEU A 289 6.69 1.48 -1.88
CA LEU A 289 5.90 0.98 -0.75
C LEU A 289 5.28 -0.38 -1.07
N TYR A 290 4.61 -0.50 -2.22
CA TYR A 290 4.05 -1.76 -2.71
C TYR A 290 5.10 -2.86 -2.79
N THR A 291 6.23 -2.59 -3.44
CA THR A 291 7.34 -3.53 -3.59
C THR A 291 7.83 -4.03 -2.24
N ARG A 292 7.96 -3.13 -1.26
CA ARG A 292 8.37 -3.47 0.10
C ARG A 292 7.37 -4.37 0.82
N MET A 293 6.07 -4.12 0.65
CA MET A 293 5.01 -4.97 1.22
C MET A 293 4.92 -6.32 0.51
N ARG A 294 5.10 -6.33 -0.82
CA ARG A 294 5.10 -7.53 -1.66
C ARG A 294 6.24 -8.50 -1.33
N TYR A 295 7.39 -7.98 -0.91
CA TYR A 295 8.55 -8.81 -0.51
C TYR A 295 8.59 -9.14 0.98
N GLN A 296 7.52 -8.86 1.74
CA GLN A 296 7.41 -9.36 3.11
C GLN A 296 7.43 -10.90 3.12
N LYS A 297 8.24 -11.47 4.01
CA LYS A 297 8.38 -12.91 4.16
C LYS A 297 7.33 -13.42 5.14
N HIS A 298 6.22 -13.91 4.62
CA HIS A 298 5.21 -14.60 5.41
C HIS A 298 5.27 -16.11 5.17
N ARG A 299 4.86 -16.89 6.17
CA ARG A 299 4.67 -18.34 6.02
C ARG A 299 3.57 -18.57 4.97
N ALA A 300 3.77 -19.54 4.09
CA ALA A 300 2.76 -19.92 3.12
C ALA A 300 1.56 -20.58 3.83
N GLU A 301 0.36 -20.07 3.56
CA GLU A 301 -0.90 -20.62 4.02
C GLU A 301 -1.77 -20.99 2.80
N ALA A 302 -2.49 -22.11 2.88
CA ALA A 302 -3.34 -22.56 1.79
C ALA A 302 -4.54 -21.63 1.54
N TYR A 303 -5.08 -21.04 2.63
CA TYR A 303 -6.24 -20.16 2.61
C TYR A 303 -5.95 -18.91 3.47
N PRO A 304 -5.18 -17.94 2.94
CA PRO A 304 -4.71 -16.81 3.73
C PRO A 304 -5.79 -15.77 4.04
N LEU A 305 -6.96 -15.80 3.38
CA LEU A 305 -7.99 -14.76 3.49
C LEU A 305 -9.23 -15.25 4.22
N ALA A 306 -9.80 -14.41 5.09
CA ALA A 306 -11.08 -14.69 5.75
C ALA A 306 -12.24 -14.83 4.75
N SER A 307 -12.13 -14.24 3.56
CA SER A 307 -13.12 -14.40 2.48
C SER A 307 -13.03 -15.74 1.74
N ASP A 308 -11.98 -16.54 1.97
CA ASP A 308 -11.89 -17.87 1.37
C ASP A 308 -13.01 -18.76 1.94
N THR A 309 -13.69 -19.51 1.08
CA THR A 309 -14.84 -20.34 1.46
C THR A 309 -14.53 -21.32 2.60
N GLN A 310 -13.29 -21.81 2.67
CA GLN A 310 -12.79 -22.75 3.67
C GLN A 310 -12.58 -22.10 5.06
N ASN A 311 -12.49 -20.78 5.12
CA ASN A 311 -12.32 -20.02 6.36
C ASN A 311 -13.64 -19.48 6.92
N HIS A 312 -14.75 -19.69 6.20
CA HIS A 312 -16.07 -19.26 6.64
C HIS A 312 -16.47 -19.98 7.94
N ASN A 313 -17.04 -19.25 8.90
CA ASN A 313 -17.49 -19.77 10.20
C ASN A 313 -16.41 -20.22 11.21
N ASN A 314 -15.13 -19.88 11.03
CA ASN A 314 -14.09 -20.24 12.01
C ASN A 314 -14.46 -19.80 13.44
N PHE A 315 -15.13 -18.66 13.61
CA PHE A 315 -15.58 -18.14 14.91
C PHE A 315 -17.10 -17.92 15.01
N ALA A 316 -17.89 -18.73 14.31
CA ALA A 316 -19.36 -18.59 14.31
C ALA A 316 -19.96 -18.67 15.73
N ALA A 317 -21.04 -17.91 15.96
CA ALA A 317 -21.67 -17.79 17.27
C ALA A 317 -22.11 -19.13 17.88
N TRP A 318 -22.57 -20.07 17.03
CA TRP A 318 -23.00 -21.40 17.48
C TRP A 318 -21.85 -22.27 18.05
N ARG A 319 -20.59 -21.92 17.79
CA ARG A 319 -19.39 -22.59 18.34
C ARG A 319 -18.91 -22.00 19.67
N GLN A 320 -19.64 -21.07 20.30
CA GLN A 320 -19.19 -20.35 21.50
C GLN A 320 -18.62 -21.27 22.60
N ASN A 321 -19.36 -22.31 22.99
CA ASN A 321 -18.95 -23.24 24.03
C ASN A 321 -17.68 -24.04 23.68
N GLU A 322 -17.46 -24.32 22.40
CA GLU A 322 -16.25 -24.99 21.91
C GLU A 322 -15.05 -24.03 21.98
N LEU A 323 -15.21 -22.82 21.45
CA LEU A 323 -14.17 -21.77 21.41
C LEU A 323 -13.70 -21.36 22.82
N GLU A 324 -14.61 -21.32 23.79
CA GLU A 324 -14.25 -21.03 25.19
C GLU A 324 -13.43 -22.13 25.86
N ARG A 325 -13.48 -23.37 25.36
CA ARG A 325 -12.65 -24.47 25.87
C ARG A 325 -11.27 -24.53 25.23
N MET A 326 -11.09 -23.89 24.07
CA MET A 326 -9.80 -23.85 23.37
C MET A 326 -8.78 -22.99 24.09
N SER A 327 -7.50 -23.35 23.98
CA SER A 327 -6.35 -22.54 24.39
C SER A 327 -6.21 -21.25 23.54
N PRO A 328 -5.50 -20.22 24.04
CA PRO A 328 -5.20 -19.03 23.24
C PRO A 328 -4.46 -19.31 21.93
N GLU A 329 -3.59 -20.33 21.91
CA GLU A 329 -2.83 -20.77 20.75
C GLU A 329 -3.73 -21.42 19.71
N GLU A 330 -4.65 -22.32 20.13
CA GLU A 330 -5.64 -22.92 19.24
C GLU A 330 -6.59 -21.87 18.63
N LEU A 331 -7.00 -20.87 19.42
CA LEU A 331 -7.79 -19.75 18.90
C LEU A 331 -6.99 -18.93 17.88
N LEU A 332 -5.68 -18.73 18.10
CA LEU A 332 -4.83 -18.04 17.14
C LEU A 332 -4.69 -18.84 15.84
N ASP A 333 -4.53 -20.16 15.92
CA ASP A 333 -4.41 -21.05 14.76
C ASP A 333 -5.69 -21.14 13.91
N LEU A 334 -6.86 -20.83 14.49
CA LEU A 334 -8.12 -20.67 13.75
C LEU A 334 -8.27 -19.31 13.06
N SER A 335 -7.53 -18.30 13.52
CA SER A 335 -7.64 -16.92 13.06
C SER A 335 -7.00 -16.72 11.69
N ARG A 336 -7.61 -15.87 10.85
CA ARG A 336 -7.20 -15.61 9.46
C ARG A 336 -7.22 -14.12 9.16
N SER A 337 -6.49 -13.71 8.14
CA SER A 337 -6.39 -12.31 7.72
C SER A 337 -7.73 -11.81 7.17
N ASP A 338 -8.16 -10.61 7.57
CA ASP A 338 -9.32 -9.93 6.96
C ASP A 338 -8.95 -9.08 5.73
N TYR A 339 -7.72 -9.17 5.26
CA TYR A 339 -7.24 -8.41 4.11
C TYR A 339 -6.32 -9.22 3.21
N TYR A 340 -6.26 -8.81 1.93
CA TYR A 340 -5.36 -9.41 0.94
C TYR A 340 -3.94 -8.91 1.11
N CYS A 341 -3.05 -9.78 1.61
CA CYS A 341 -1.64 -9.44 1.78
C CYS A 341 -0.91 -9.38 0.44
N TRP A 342 -0.21 -8.28 0.17
CA TRP A 342 0.48 -8.08 -1.12
C TRP A 342 1.66 -9.05 -1.33
N CYS A 343 2.11 -9.76 -0.30
CA CYS A 343 3.09 -10.85 -0.49
C CYS A 343 2.56 -11.98 -1.38
N LEU A 344 1.24 -12.13 -1.48
CA LEU A 344 0.58 -13.12 -2.32
C LEU A 344 0.72 -12.81 -3.82
N ASP A 345 1.03 -11.56 -4.19
CA ASP A 345 1.32 -11.17 -5.58
C ASP A 345 2.69 -11.67 -6.07
N SER A 346 3.57 -12.11 -5.16
CA SER A 346 4.88 -12.70 -5.51
C SER A 346 4.77 -14.17 -5.92
N VAL A 347 3.67 -14.84 -5.58
CA VAL A 347 3.45 -16.28 -5.79
C VAL A 347 2.64 -16.55 -7.07
N ALA A 348 2.25 -15.50 -7.82
CA ALA A 348 1.38 -15.57 -8.99
C ALA A 348 2.11 -15.33 -10.33
#